data_AF-A0A947NNQ4-F1
#
_entry.id   AF-A0A947NNQ4-F1
#
_cell.length_a   1.000
_cell.length_b   1.000
_cell.length_c   1.000
_cell.angle_alpha   90.00
_cell.angle_beta   90.00
_cell.angle_gamma   90.00
#
_symmetry.space_group_name_H-M   'P 1'
#
loop_
_entity.id
_entity.type
_entity.pdbx_description
1 polymer ?
#
loop_
_entity_poly.entity_id
_entity_poly.type
_entity_poly.pdbx_seq_one_letter_code
_entity_poly.pdbx_strand_id
1 'polypeptide(L)'
;MIAKQVSDALKKEGILSKETSSKLKEYEKLQMGNVLDFCIEQGMVPSSKLISLLQESHSLQVVDLNQVKIYPEVIKKLPSSICLEHLVVPFQEDDAYIYVAMARPENTELIAYMKKALKKNIAVYLANQRDIKQTLEEAFNNSAEDSKKTITELIQRACRANNNPETMAQEAPIISLLNQMLIFGIKSEASDMHIEPREDSVSVRFRMDGMLHQFFTLPRELLAPIIARTKILAQLRIDEHMRPQDGRFSFNESGYKVAIRLSIIPTLHGQKASLRFLDTDNEQLSLNTLGLRKSNREALVKTLGLSSGMVIVTGPTGSGKTTTLYSLVKA
;
A
#
# COMPACT_ATOMS: atom_id res chain seq x y z
N MET A 1 -16.73 -7.33 25.80
CA MET A 1 -18.16 -7.04 25.50
C MET A 1 -18.68 -7.94 24.39
N ILE A 2 -18.00 -7.98 23.24
CA ILE A 2 -18.29 -8.89 22.10
C ILE A 2 -18.20 -10.37 22.51
N ALA A 3 -17.14 -10.77 23.24
CA ALA A 3 -16.97 -12.15 23.72
C ALA A 3 -18.12 -12.63 24.62
N LYS A 4 -18.66 -11.73 25.47
CA LYS A 4 -19.82 -12.02 26.31
C LYS A 4 -21.08 -12.24 25.46
N GLN A 5 -21.30 -11.41 24.44
CA GLN A 5 -22.43 -11.57 23.50
C GLN A 5 -22.31 -12.87 22.69
N VAL A 6 -21.11 -13.21 22.21
CA VAL A 6 -20.84 -14.49 21.53
C VAL A 6 -21.06 -15.67 22.47
N SER A 7 -20.58 -15.60 23.72
CA SER A 7 -20.80 -16.65 24.73
C SER A 7 -22.27 -16.82 25.09
N ASP A 8 -23.02 -15.72 25.21
CA ASP A 8 -24.44 -15.76 25.55
C ASP A 8 -25.29 -16.29 24.38
N ALA A 9 -24.96 -15.94 23.14
CA ALA A 9 -25.58 -16.52 21.93
C ALA A 9 -25.34 -18.03 21.85
N LEU A 10 -24.11 -18.49 22.07
CA LEU A 10 -23.75 -19.91 22.03
C LEU A 10 -24.36 -20.73 23.19
N LYS A 11 -24.61 -20.11 24.36
CA LYS A 11 -25.30 -20.77 25.48
C LYS A 11 -26.78 -20.95 25.21
N LYS A 12 -27.41 -19.97 24.56
CA LYS A 12 -28.84 -19.97 24.26
C LYS A 12 -29.24 -21.15 23.36
N GLU A 13 -28.34 -21.57 22.48
CA GLU A 13 -28.50 -22.70 21.57
C GLU A 13 -28.03 -24.05 22.14
N GLY A 14 -27.53 -24.09 23.38
CA GLY A 14 -27.08 -25.32 24.02
C GLY A 14 -25.76 -25.90 23.47
N ILE A 15 -25.00 -25.12 22.68
CA ILE A 15 -23.77 -25.58 22.01
C ILE A 15 -22.55 -25.50 22.94
N LEU A 16 -22.64 -24.75 24.05
CA LEU A 16 -21.53 -24.56 24.99
C LEU A 16 -21.49 -25.62 26.10
N SER A 17 -20.43 -26.44 26.11
CA SER A 17 -20.06 -27.24 27.28
C SER A 17 -19.52 -26.35 28.42
N LYS A 18 -19.66 -26.79 29.67
CA LYS A 18 -19.17 -26.04 30.86
C LYS A 18 -17.66 -25.76 30.79
N GLU A 19 -16.88 -26.71 30.30
CA GLU A 19 -15.42 -26.58 30.09
C GLU A 19 -15.07 -25.51 29.04
N THR A 20 -15.84 -25.48 27.95
CA THR A 20 -15.64 -24.56 26.84
C THR A 20 -15.93 -23.10 27.23
N SER A 21 -16.91 -22.88 28.10
CA SER A 21 -17.24 -21.55 28.62
C SER A 21 -16.12 -20.94 29.48
N SER A 22 -15.36 -21.79 30.18
CA SER A 22 -14.23 -21.37 31.01
C SER A 22 -13.03 -20.97 30.15
N LYS A 23 -12.72 -21.75 29.11
CA LYS A 23 -11.65 -21.44 28.14
C LYS A 23 -11.91 -20.13 27.37
N LEU A 24 -13.16 -19.88 26.98
CA LEU A 24 -13.55 -18.64 26.29
C LEU A 24 -13.37 -17.40 27.17
N LYS A 25 -13.67 -17.53 28.48
CA LYS A 25 -13.44 -16.46 29.48
C LYS A 25 -11.97 -16.23 29.78
N GLU A 26 -11.13 -17.26 29.75
CA GLU A 26 -9.67 -17.11 29.88
C GLU A 26 -9.07 -16.42 28.65
N TYR A 27 -9.49 -16.81 27.45
CA TYR A 27 -9.06 -16.19 26.19
C TYR A 27 -9.47 -14.70 26.13
N GLU A 28 -10.67 -14.36 26.66
CA GLU A 28 -11.14 -12.97 26.84
C GLU A 28 -10.26 -12.18 27.83
N LYS A 29 -9.93 -12.76 29.00
CA LYS A 29 -9.06 -12.11 29.99
C LYS A 29 -7.66 -11.82 29.45
N LEU A 30 -7.16 -12.66 28.57
CA LEU A 30 -5.84 -12.53 27.97
C LEU A 30 -5.82 -11.61 26.74
N GLN A 31 -6.96 -11.05 26.32
CA GLN A 31 -7.11 -10.26 25.07
C GLN A 31 -6.47 -10.93 23.84
N MET A 32 -6.52 -12.26 23.80
CA MET A 32 -5.92 -13.00 22.69
C MET A 32 -6.86 -12.94 21.48
N GLY A 33 -6.34 -12.50 20.34
CA GLY A 33 -6.96 -12.74 19.03
C GLY A 33 -8.37 -12.17 18.81
N ASN A 34 -9.07 -12.78 17.86
CA ASN A 34 -10.47 -12.56 17.51
C ASN A 34 -11.28 -13.76 18.04
N VAL A 35 -12.40 -13.47 18.70
CA VAL A 35 -13.23 -14.48 19.38
C VAL A 35 -13.84 -15.48 18.40
N LEU A 36 -14.17 -15.04 17.18
CA LEU A 36 -14.69 -15.92 16.13
C LEU A 36 -13.65 -16.97 15.73
N ASP A 37 -12.41 -16.54 15.51
CA ASP A 37 -11.33 -17.44 15.10
C ASP A 37 -11.06 -18.50 16.18
N PHE A 38 -11.07 -18.12 17.46
CA PHE A 38 -10.94 -19.08 18.55
C PHE A 38 -12.06 -20.14 18.57
N CYS A 39 -13.32 -19.74 18.35
CA CYS A 39 -14.44 -20.68 18.29
C CYS A 39 -14.33 -21.65 17.11
N ILE A 40 -13.83 -21.17 15.96
CA ILE A 40 -13.65 -21.97 14.75
C ILE A 40 -12.45 -22.91 14.89
N GLU A 41 -11.30 -22.44 15.39
CA GLU A 41 -10.07 -23.21 15.57
C GLU A 41 -10.24 -24.37 16.57
N GLN A 42 -11.02 -24.15 17.62
CA GLN A 42 -11.32 -25.19 18.61
C GLN A 42 -12.38 -26.19 18.11
N GLY A 43 -12.84 -26.07 16.85
CA GLY A 43 -13.81 -26.97 16.23
C GLY A 43 -15.18 -26.96 16.90
N MET A 44 -15.53 -25.89 17.63
CA MET A 44 -16.74 -25.83 18.44
C MET A 44 -18.00 -25.78 17.57
N VAL A 45 -17.94 -25.01 16.48
CA VAL A 45 -19.04 -24.78 15.53
C VAL A 45 -18.47 -24.51 14.14
N PRO A 46 -19.08 -25.01 13.05
CA PRO A 46 -18.75 -24.57 11.70
C PRO A 46 -18.91 -23.06 11.55
N SER A 47 -17.98 -22.41 10.84
CA SER A 47 -17.93 -20.94 10.65
C SER A 47 -19.25 -20.36 10.15
N SER A 48 -19.87 -21.00 9.15
CA SER A 48 -21.16 -20.57 8.59
C SER A 48 -22.29 -20.58 9.61
N LYS A 49 -22.37 -21.61 10.46
CA LYS A 49 -23.40 -21.75 11.49
C LYS A 49 -23.18 -20.79 12.68
N LEU A 50 -21.93 -20.49 13.00
CA LEU A 50 -21.59 -19.52 14.02
C LEU A 50 -21.96 -18.08 13.59
N ILE A 51 -21.69 -17.73 12.34
CA ILE A 51 -22.03 -16.42 11.78
C ILE A 51 -23.55 -16.24 11.73
N SER A 52 -24.31 -17.23 11.23
CA SER A 52 -25.78 -17.15 11.17
C SER A 52 -26.41 -17.00 12.55
N LEU A 53 -25.91 -17.74 13.55
CA LEU A 53 -26.36 -17.64 14.94
C LEU A 53 -26.13 -16.25 15.55
N LEU A 54 -24.97 -15.64 15.26
CA LEU A 54 -24.66 -14.31 15.76
C LEU A 54 -25.50 -13.22 15.08
N GLN A 55 -25.81 -13.40 13.79
CA GLN A 55 -26.73 -12.52 13.05
C GLN A 55 -28.15 -12.58 13.62
N GLU A 56 -28.68 -13.78 13.91
CA GLU A 56 -30.02 -13.97 14.49
C GLU A 56 -30.13 -13.45 15.93
N SER A 57 -29.04 -13.48 16.70
CA SER A 57 -29.01 -12.95 18.06
C SER A 57 -29.14 -11.42 18.13
N HIS A 58 -29.09 -10.71 16.98
CA HIS A 58 -29.14 -9.24 16.82
C HIS A 58 -28.18 -8.43 17.71
N SER A 59 -27.24 -9.11 18.38
CA SER A 59 -26.37 -8.51 19.38
C SER A 59 -25.11 -7.89 18.76
N LEU A 60 -24.75 -8.39 17.58
CA LEU A 60 -23.54 -8.05 16.84
C LEU A 60 -23.85 -8.06 15.35
N GLN A 61 -23.36 -7.05 14.62
CA GLN A 61 -23.36 -7.07 13.16
C GLN A 61 -22.18 -7.93 12.71
N VAL A 62 -22.47 -9.11 12.13
CA VAL A 62 -21.45 -10.06 11.65
C VAL A 62 -21.65 -10.27 10.15
N VAL A 63 -20.55 -10.38 9.41
CA VAL A 63 -20.56 -10.61 7.96
C VAL A 63 -19.69 -11.81 7.60
N ASP A 64 -20.17 -12.65 6.68
CA ASP A 64 -19.38 -13.67 6.01
C ASP A 64 -18.86 -13.10 4.69
N LEU A 65 -17.56 -12.85 4.61
CA LEU A 65 -16.95 -12.24 3.43
C LEU A 65 -16.99 -13.17 2.20
N ASN A 66 -17.12 -14.48 2.39
CA ASN A 66 -17.19 -15.43 1.27
C ASN A 66 -18.55 -15.42 0.55
N GLN A 67 -19.59 -14.88 1.20
CA GLN A 67 -20.95 -14.82 0.65
C GLN A 67 -21.31 -13.43 0.10
N VAL A 68 -20.45 -12.43 0.33
CA VAL A 68 -20.68 -11.07 -0.13
C VAL A 68 -19.89 -10.81 -1.40
N LYS A 69 -20.57 -10.27 -2.41
CA LYS A 69 -19.89 -9.80 -3.62
C LYS A 69 -19.27 -8.44 -3.35
N ILE A 70 -17.94 -8.40 -3.29
CA ILE A 70 -17.20 -7.18 -3.02
C ILE A 70 -16.69 -6.57 -4.32
N TYR A 71 -17.03 -5.31 -4.56
CA TYR A 71 -16.60 -4.59 -5.75
C TYR A 71 -15.23 -3.94 -5.54
N PRO A 72 -14.30 -4.01 -6.51
CA PRO A 72 -12.96 -3.43 -6.38
C PRO A 72 -12.94 -1.92 -6.11
N GLU A 73 -13.94 -1.15 -6.59
CA GLU A 73 -14.06 0.27 -6.27
C GLU A 73 -14.25 0.53 -4.77
N VAL A 74 -14.91 -0.37 -4.04
CA VAL A 74 -15.16 -0.22 -2.60
C VAL A 74 -13.88 -0.51 -1.81
N ILE A 75 -13.14 -1.57 -2.18
CA ILE A 75 -11.88 -1.94 -1.54
C ILE A 75 -10.84 -0.82 -1.66
N LYS A 76 -10.76 -0.18 -2.84
CA LYS A 76 -9.81 0.90 -3.13
C LYS A 76 -10.07 2.21 -2.39
N LYS A 77 -11.19 2.34 -1.67
CA LYS A 77 -11.46 3.54 -0.87
C LYS A 77 -10.56 3.67 0.35
N LEU A 78 -10.07 2.54 0.85
CA LEU A 78 -9.08 2.51 1.92
C LEU A 78 -7.71 2.13 1.36
N PRO A 79 -6.63 2.84 1.76
CA PRO A 79 -5.27 2.45 1.44
C PRO A 79 -4.96 1.02 1.87
N SER A 80 -4.21 0.29 1.04
CA SER A 80 -3.83 -1.10 1.31
C SER A 80 -3.05 -1.26 2.63
N SER A 81 -2.21 -0.29 2.96
CA SER A 81 -1.48 -0.23 4.24
C SER A 81 -2.41 -0.32 5.44
N ILE A 82 -3.47 0.51 5.47
CA ILE A 82 -4.48 0.51 6.55
C ILE A 82 -5.23 -0.81 6.60
N CYS A 83 -5.66 -1.33 5.44
CA CYS A 83 -6.41 -2.57 5.35
C CYS A 83 -5.60 -3.77 5.86
N LEU A 84 -4.31 -3.84 5.50
CA LEU A 84 -3.40 -4.93 5.90
C LEU A 84 -2.96 -4.81 7.36
N GLU A 85 -2.57 -3.61 7.80
CA GLU A 85 -2.07 -3.38 9.17
C GLU A 85 -3.17 -3.63 10.21
N HIS A 86 -4.38 -3.16 9.93
CA HIS A 86 -5.47 -3.23 10.89
C HIS A 86 -6.49 -4.34 10.60
N LEU A 87 -6.29 -5.12 9.54
CA LEU A 87 -7.15 -6.22 9.13
C LEU A 87 -8.61 -5.76 8.98
N VAL A 88 -8.76 -4.87 8.01
CA VAL A 88 -10.02 -4.19 7.71
C VAL A 88 -10.32 -4.30 6.22
N VAL A 89 -11.56 -4.64 5.88
CA VAL A 89 -12.03 -4.72 4.49
C VAL A 89 -13.32 -3.93 4.32
N PRO A 90 -13.34 -2.84 3.53
CA PRO A 90 -14.59 -2.24 3.11
C PRO A 90 -15.22 -3.14 2.03
N PHE A 91 -16.47 -3.55 2.25
CA PHE A 91 -17.13 -4.55 1.39
C PHE A 91 -18.35 -4.00 0.66
N GLN A 92 -18.99 -2.95 1.18
CA GLN A 92 -20.12 -2.29 0.53
C GLN A 92 -20.12 -0.78 0.84
N GLU A 93 -20.75 -0.01 -0.03
CA GLU A 93 -21.00 1.41 0.19
C GLU A 93 -22.38 1.81 -0.33
N ASP A 94 -23.06 2.63 0.48
CA ASP A 94 -24.29 3.32 0.13
C ASP A 94 -24.08 4.84 0.24
N ASP A 95 -25.12 5.65 -0.03
CA ASP A 95 -25.02 7.11 -0.01
C ASP A 95 -24.54 7.66 1.34
N ALA A 96 -24.98 7.05 2.45
CA ALA A 96 -24.70 7.53 3.81
C ALA A 96 -23.60 6.75 4.55
N TYR A 97 -23.35 5.49 4.20
CA TYR A 97 -22.50 4.57 4.96
C TYR A 97 -21.50 3.82 4.08
N ILE A 98 -20.31 3.58 4.63
CA ILE A 98 -19.36 2.58 4.13
C ILE A 98 -19.37 1.42 5.13
N TYR A 99 -19.63 0.22 4.62
CA TYR A 99 -19.72 -1.01 5.38
C TYR A 99 -18.36 -1.68 5.41
N VAL A 100 -17.88 -1.94 6.62
CA VAL A 100 -16.50 -2.35 6.86
C VAL A 100 -16.47 -3.60 7.74
N ALA A 101 -15.80 -4.64 7.25
CA ALA A 101 -15.51 -5.85 7.99
C ALA A 101 -14.21 -5.68 8.78
N MET A 102 -14.24 -5.99 10.08
CA MET A 102 -13.10 -5.87 10.99
C MET A 102 -12.97 -7.11 11.85
N ALA A 103 -11.72 -7.53 12.11
CA ALA A 103 -11.46 -8.59 13.08
C ALA A 103 -11.69 -8.11 14.52
N ARG A 104 -11.54 -6.80 14.78
CA ARG A 104 -11.69 -6.17 16.10
C ARG A 104 -12.55 -4.90 16.02
N PRO A 105 -13.88 -5.03 16.10
CA PRO A 105 -14.81 -3.90 16.08
C PRO A 105 -14.69 -2.96 17.29
N GLU A 106 -14.04 -3.40 18.37
CA GLU A 106 -13.83 -2.55 19.56
C GLU A 106 -12.78 -1.43 19.37
N ASN A 107 -12.05 -1.42 18.26
CA ASN A 107 -11.09 -0.37 17.96
C ASN A 107 -11.78 0.92 17.50
N THR A 108 -12.33 1.65 18.46
CA THR A 108 -13.06 2.92 18.24
C THR A 108 -12.19 4.03 17.66
N GLU A 109 -10.88 4.03 17.95
CA GLU A 109 -9.92 4.99 17.39
C GLU A 109 -9.79 4.83 15.87
N LEU A 110 -9.65 3.58 15.41
CA LEU A 110 -9.58 3.26 13.98
C LEU A 110 -10.88 3.59 13.26
N ILE A 111 -12.03 3.32 13.88
CA ILE A 111 -13.33 3.68 13.32
C ILE A 111 -13.45 5.20 13.16
N ALA A 112 -13.03 5.97 14.18
CA ALA A 112 -13.03 7.43 14.12
C ALA A 112 -12.06 7.96 13.04
N TYR A 113 -10.89 7.33 12.91
CA TYR A 113 -9.93 7.65 11.86
C TYR A 113 -10.49 7.40 10.46
N MET A 114 -11.05 6.22 10.20
CA MET A 114 -11.67 5.89 8.90
C MET A 114 -12.84 6.81 8.57
N LYS A 115 -13.69 7.13 9.55
CA LYS A 115 -14.80 8.08 9.40
C LYS A 115 -14.30 9.45 8.94
N LYS A 116 -13.20 9.93 9.53
CA LYS A 116 -12.59 11.21 9.17
C LYS A 116 -11.94 11.18 7.79
N ALA A 117 -11.22 10.11 7.46
CA ALA A 117 -10.55 9.94 6.18
C ALA A 117 -11.54 9.85 5.01
N LEU A 118 -12.61 9.07 5.17
CA LEU A 118 -13.59 8.80 4.12
C LEU A 118 -14.72 9.84 4.03
N LYS A 119 -14.86 10.72 5.02
CA LYS A 119 -15.94 11.72 5.13
C LYS A 119 -17.36 11.11 5.02
N LYS A 120 -17.51 9.83 5.36
CA LYS A 120 -18.77 9.08 5.39
C LYS A 120 -18.89 8.34 6.72
N ASN A 121 -20.12 7.99 7.12
CA ASN A 121 -20.31 7.16 8.29
C ASN A 121 -19.81 5.74 8.03
N ILE A 122 -19.30 5.07 9.07
CA ILE A 122 -18.77 3.71 8.99
C ILE A 122 -19.74 2.78 9.72
N ALA A 123 -20.23 1.77 9.02
CA ALA A 123 -20.98 0.66 9.61
C ALA A 123 -20.02 -0.52 9.80
N VAL A 124 -19.85 -0.98 11.04
CA VAL A 124 -18.81 -1.95 11.41
C VAL A 124 -19.43 -3.34 11.56
N TYR A 125 -18.85 -4.29 10.84
CA TYR A 125 -19.22 -5.69 10.88
C TYR A 125 -18.04 -6.50 11.40
N LEU A 126 -18.29 -7.41 12.32
CA LEU A 126 -17.33 -8.40 12.75
C LEU A 126 -17.18 -9.46 11.65
N ALA A 127 -15.95 -9.77 11.27
CA ALA A 127 -15.63 -10.91 10.43
C ALA A 127 -14.46 -11.68 11.05
N ASN A 128 -14.30 -12.93 10.64
CA ASN A 128 -13.16 -13.75 11.01
C ASN A 128 -11.87 -13.20 10.37
N GLN A 129 -10.75 -13.31 11.08
CA GLN A 129 -9.48 -12.74 10.62
C GLN A 129 -8.97 -13.46 9.38
N ARG A 130 -9.28 -14.77 9.26
CA ARG A 130 -8.88 -15.59 8.11
C ARG A 130 -9.50 -15.08 6.81
N ASP A 131 -10.81 -14.86 6.76
CA ASP A 131 -11.47 -14.45 5.51
C ASP A 131 -11.10 -13.01 5.16
N ILE A 132 -10.94 -12.14 6.17
CA ILE A 132 -10.39 -10.79 5.96
C ILE A 132 -9.05 -10.86 5.21
N LYS A 133 -8.10 -11.68 5.70
CA LYS A 133 -6.79 -11.82 5.06
C LYS A 133 -6.91 -12.37 3.64
N GLN A 134 -7.71 -13.41 3.44
CA GLN A 134 -7.91 -14.01 2.13
C GLN A 134 -8.53 -13.00 1.14
N THR A 135 -9.57 -12.27 1.55
CA THR A 135 -10.20 -11.25 0.72
C THR A 135 -9.22 -10.13 0.37
N LEU A 136 -8.39 -9.68 1.32
CA LEU A 136 -7.36 -8.67 1.06
C LEU A 136 -6.30 -9.18 0.09
N GLU A 137 -5.84 -10.41 0.26
CA GLU A 137 -4.90 -11.05 -0.66
C GLU A 137 -5.49 -11.15 -2.07
N GLU A 138 -6.72 -11.65 -2.22
CA GLU A 138 -7.39 -11.74 -3.52
C GLU A 138 -7.61 -10.37 -4.17
N ALA A 139 -8.08 -9.38 -3.41
CA ALA A 139 -8.38 -8.05 -3.93
C ALA A 139 -7.14 -7.29 -4.37
N PHE A 140 -6.06 -7.33 -3.57
CA PHE A 140 -4.83 -6.63 -3.90
C PHE A 140 -3.96 -7.40 -4.90
N ASN A 141 -3.95 -8.75 -4.85
CA ASN A 141 -3.22 -9.55 -5.84
C ASN A 141 -3.87 -9.48 -7.22
N ASN A 142 -5.20 -9.46 -7.35
CA ASN A 142 -5.87 -9.35 -8.66
C ASN A 142 -5.49 -8.04 -9.38
N SER A 143 -5.36 -6.92 -8.65
CA SER A 143 -4.93 -5.65 -9.24
C SER A 143 -3.46 -5.63 -9.70
N ALA A 144 -2.59 -6.32 -8.95
CA ALA A 144 -1.19 -6.47 -9.28
C ALA A 144 -0.98 -7.48 -10.42
N GLU A 145 -1.77 -8.56 -10.48
CA GLU A 145 -1.73 -9.55 -11.54
C GLU A 145 -2.22 -9.00 -12.88
N ASP A 146 -3.31 -8.24 -12.91
CA ASP A 146 -3.78 -7.63 -14.18
C ASP A 146 -2.80 -6.58 -14.71
N SER A 147 -2.20 -5.80 -13.82
CA SER A 147 -1.12 -4.88 -14.19
C SER A 147 0.12 -5.64 -14.68
N LYS A 148 0.47 -6.76 -14.04
CA LYS A 148 1.57 -7.63 -14.48
C LYS A 148 1.30 -8.28 -15.83
N LYS A 149 0.08 -8.77 -16.10
CA LYS A 149 -0.33 -9.33 -17.39
C LYS A 149 -0.19 -8.28 -18.50
N THR A 150 -0.72 -7.07 -18.26
CA THR A 150 -0.61 -5.95 -19.20
C THR A 150 0.85 -5.61 -19.52
N ILE A 151 1.70 -5.53 -18.49
CA ILE A 151 3.14 -5.28 -18.67
C ILE A 151 3.81 -6.44 -19.43
N THR A 152 3.43 -7.69 -19.15
CA THR A 152 3.96 -8.87 -19.85
C THR A 152 3.62 -8.86 -21.34
N GLU A 153 2.39 -8.48 -21.70
CA GLU A 153 2.01 -8.29 -23.10
C GLU A 153 2.80 -7.17 -23.78
N LEU A 154 3.02 -6.05 -23.07
CA LEU A 154 3.83 -4.94 -23.56
C LEU A 154 5.30 -5.33 -23.75
N ILE A 155 5.86 -6.19 -22.89
CA ILE A 155 7.21 -6.76 -23.07
C ILE A 155 7.27 -7.53 -24.38
N GLN A 156 6.29 -8.40 -24.65
CA GLN A 156 6.26 -9.18 -25.90
C GLN A 156 6.15 -8.27 -27.13
N ARG A 157 5.30 -7.24 -27.07
CA ARG A 157 5.17 -6.24 -28.15
C ARG A 157 6.47 -5.46 -28.36
N ALA A 158 7.12 -5.04 -27.28
CA ALA A 158 8.40 -4.34 -27.33
C ALA A 158 9.51 -5.20 -27.96
N CYS A 159 9.60 -6.48 -27.60
CA CYS A 159 10.56 -7.40 -28.21
C CYS A 159 10.32 -7.57 -29.72
N ARG A 160 9.06 -7.75 -30.14
CA ARG A 160 8.72 -7.89 -31.56
C ARG A 160 9.07 -6.63 -32.36
N ALA A 161 8.82 -5.45 -31.79
CA ALA A 161 9.15 -4.18 -32.45
C ALA A 161 10.68 -3.98 -32.55
N ASN A 162 11.44 -4.38 -31.53
CA ASN A 162 12.89 -4.24 -31.50
C ASN A 162 13.60 -5.07 -32.60
N ASN A 163 13.00 -6.19 -33.02
CA ASN A 163 13.57 -7.08 -34.04
C ASN A 163 13.33 -6.62 -35.49
N ASN A 164 12.53 -5.57 -35.73
CA ASN A 164 12.28 -5.00 -37.05
C ASN A 164 12.83 -3.55 -37.13
N PRO A 165 14.02 -3.33 -37.74
CA PRO A 165 14.76 -2.07 -37.65
C PRO A 165 14.26 -0.91 -38.53
N GLU A 166 13.18 -1.06 -39.30
CA GLU A 166 12.85 -0.10 -40.37
C GLU A 166 11.84 1.02 -40.04
N THR A 167 11.39 1.23 -38.79
CA THR A 167 10.46 2.37 -38.54
C THR A 167 10.60 3.01 -37.16
N MET A 168 10.26 4.31 -37.12
CA MET A 168 9.91 5.11 -35.93
C MET A 168 8.80 4.48 -35.04
N ALA A 169 8.31 3.29 -35.38
CA ALA A 169 7.33 2.50 -34.64
C ALA A 169 7.92 1.77 -33.42
N GLN A 170 9.24 1.74 -33.25
CA GLN A 170 9.90 1.11 -32.09
C GLN A 170 9.68 1.86 -30.77
N GLU A 171 9.48 3.18 -30.83
CA GLU A 171 9.36 3.98 -29.61
C GLU A 171 8.03 3.73 -28.88
N ALA A 172 6.91 3.56 -29.59
CA ALA A 172 5.59 3.49 -28.97
C ALA A 172 5.43 2.32 -27.97
N PRO A 173 5.87 1.08 -28.27
CA PRO A 173 5.83 -0.02 -27.30
C PRO A 173 6.76 0.19 -26.10
N ILE A 174 7.95 0.76 -26.31
CA ILE A 174 8.92 1.03 -25.23
C ILE A 174 8.41 2.14 -24.31
N ILE A 175 7.84 3.20 -24.88
CA ILE A 175 7.19 4.28 -24.14
C ILE A 175 6.05 3.71 -23.29
N SER A 176 5.18 2.90 -23.90
CA SER A 176 4.04 2.29 -23.20
C SER A 176 4.49 1.37 -22.07
N LEU A 177 5.51 0.54 -22.31
CA LEU A 177 6.10 -0.35 -21.31
C LEU A 177 6.67 0.44 -20.13
N LEU A 178 7.49 1.46 -20.40
CA LEU A 178 8.05 2.30 -19.35
C LEU A 178 6.96 3.03 -18.56
N ASN A 179 5.99 3.63 -19.25
CA ASN A 179 4.87 4.31 -18.62
C ASN A 179 4.07 3.37 -17.70
N GLN A 180 3.78 2.15 -18.14
CA GLN A 180 3.08 1.16 -17.30
C GLN A 180 3.92 0.70 -16.10
N MET A 181 5.25 0.53 -16.25
CA MET A 181 6.12 0.24 -15.11
C MET A 181 6.14 1.38 -14.09
N LEU A 182 6.16 2.64 -14.55
CA LEU A 182 6.09 3.81 -13.68
C LEU A 182 4.74 3.90 -12.96
N ILE A 183 3.63 3.75 -13.69
CA ILE A 183 2.28 3.73 -13.12
C ILE A 183 2.14 2.60 -12.09
N PHE A 184 2.68 1.41 -12.38
CA PHE A 184 2.70 0.30 -11.43
C PHE A 184 3.44 0.70 -10.15
N GLY A 185 4.65 1.24 -10.25
CA GLY A 185 5.41 1.72 -9.09
C GLY A 185 4.66 2.76 -8.25
N ILE A 186 4.00 3.72 -8.91
CA ILE A 186 3.21 4.76 -8.24
C ILE A 186 1.98 4.16 -7.54
N LYS A 187 1.22 3.29 -8.23
CA LYS A 187 0.05 2.59 -7.66
C LYS A 187 0.40 1.70 -6.48
N SER A 188 1.60 1.12 -6.50
CA SER A 188 2.13 0.29 -5.43
C SER A 188 2.83 1.10 -4.33
N GLU A 189 2.69 2.42 -4.33
CA GLU A 189 3.29 3.33 -3.33
C GLU A 189 4.81 3.11 -3.16
N ALA A 190 5.49 2.73 -4.25
CA ALA A 190 6.93 2.49 -4.22
C ALA A 190 7.70 3.80 -4.05
N SER A 191 8.79 3.76 -3.28
CA SER A 191 9.71 4.89 -3.08
C SER A 191 10.77 4.98 -4.17
N ASP A 192 11.28 3.83 -4.63
CA ASP A 192 12.27 3.73 -5.69
C ASP A 192 11.86 2.62 -6.69
N MET A 193 12.15 2.82 -7.97
CA MET A 193 12.17 1.81 -9.02
C MET A 193 13.60 1.64 -9.53
N HIS A 194 14.06 0.40 -9.62
CA HIS A 194 15.40 0.06 -10.09
C HIS A 194 15.32 -0.78 -11.35
N ILE A 195 16.07 -0.40 -12.38
CA ILE A 195 16.26 -1.15 -13.63
C ILE A 195 17.71 -1.62 -13.64
N GLU A 196 17.90 -2.92 -13.41
CA GLU A 196 19.23 -3.49 -13.15
C GLU A 196 19.58 -4.52 -14.22
N PRO A 197 20.66 -4.30 -14.99
CA PRO A 197 21.14 -5.32 -15.91
C PRO A 197 21.75 -6.50 -15.14
N ARG A 198 21.42 -7.70 -15.59
CA ARG A 198 22.06 -8.98 -15.25
C ARG A 198 22.72 -9.53 -16.52
N GLU A 199 23.49 -10.60 -16.39
CA GLU A 199 24.21 -11.22 -17.51
C GLU A 199 23.30 -11.46 -18.73
N ASP A 200 22.16 -12.13 -18.54
CA ASP A 200 21.24 -12.49 -19.64
C ASP A 200 19.85 -11.85 -19.55
N SER A 201 19.62 -10.95 -18.59
CA SER A 201 18.30 -10.36 -18.36
C SER A 201 18.38 -8.97 -17.73
N VAL A 202 17.23 -8.31 -17.59
CA VAL A 202 17.09 -7.07 -16.82
C VAL A 202 16.11 -7.32 -15.69
N SER A 203 16.53 -7.06 -14.45
CA SER A 203 15.67 -7.12 -13.28
C SER A 203 15.07 -5.75 -13.01
N VAL A 204 13.75 -5.67 -12.90
CA VAL A 204 13.04 -4.46 -12.46
C VAL A 204 12.52 -4.69 -11.05
N ARG A 205 12.98 -3.86 -10.12
CA ARG A 205 12.66 -3.97 -8.70
C ARG A 205 12.04 -2.68 -8.18
N PHE A 206 11.12 -2.81 -7.24
CA PHE A 206 10.49 -1.67 -6.55
C PHE A 206 10.82 -1.73 -5.06
N ARG A 207 11.09 -0.57 -4.47
CA ARG A 207 11.24 -0.43 -3.02
C ARG A 207 9.89 -0.03 -2.42
N MET A 208 9.24 -0.96 -1.76
CA MET A 208 7.97 -0.76 -1.05
C MET A 208 8.22 -1.00 0.43
N ASP A 209 7.77 -0.10 1.30
CA ASP A 209 7.97 -0.19 2.76
C ASP A 209 9.43 -0.44 3.18
N GLY A 210 10.36 0.16 2.44
CA GLY A 210 11.81 0.00 2.66
C GLY A 210 12.44 -1.27 2.10
N MET A 211 11.64 -2.28 1.73
CA MET A 211 12.09 -3.56 1.18
C MET A 211 12.09 -3.56 -0.35
N LEU A 212 13.07 -4.24 -0.95
CA LEU A 212 13.17 -4.39 -2.40
C LEU A 212 12.47 -5.66 -2.86
N HIS A 213 11.51 -5.50 -3.76
CA HIS A 213 10.75 -6.57 -4.37
C HIS A 213 11.04 -6.63 -5.87
N GLN A 214 11.39 -7.81 -6.39
CA GLN A 214 11.52 -8.01 -7.84
C GLN A 214 10.16 -8.33 -8.44
N PHE A 215 9.73 -7.53 -9.41
CA PHE A 215 8.40 -7.66 -10.01
C PHE A 215 8.44 -8.08 -11.47
N PHE A 216 9.42 -7.62 -12.23
CA PHE A 216 9.55 -7.95 -13.65
C PHE A 216 10.97 -8.39 -13.97
N THR A 217 11.06 -9.36 -14.87
CA THR A 217 12.30 -9.73 -15.56
C THR A 217 12.09 -9.45 -17.03
N LEU A 218 12.91 -8.57 -17.61
CA LEU A 218 12.84 -8.20 -19.02
C LEU A 218 13.95 -8.93 -19.80
N PRO A 219 13.72 -9.26 -21.08
CA PRO A 219 14.78 -9.69 -21.99
C PRO A 219 15.89 -8.65 -22.07
N ARG A 220 17.15 -9.11 -22.19
CA ARG A 220 18.34 -8.24 -22.19
C ARG A 220 18.30 -7.16 -23.27
N GLU A 221 17.70 -7.48 -24.42
CA GLU A 221 17.54 -6.61 -25.58
C GLU A 221 16.77 -5.31 -25.26
N LEU A 222 15.86 -5.35 -24.27
CA LEU A 222 15.06 -4.18 -23.89
C LEU A 222 15.82 -3.17 -23.03
N LEU A 223 17.02 -3.51 -22.51
CA LEU A 223 17.79 -2.62 -21.65
C LEU A 223 18.13 -1.28 -22.34
N ALA A 224 18.77 -1.35 -23.50
CA ALA A 224 19.25 -0.18 -24.23
C ALA A 224 18.12 0.80 -24.59
N PRO A 225 16.99 0.37 -25.19
CA PRO A 225 15.90 1.29 -25.52
C PRO A 225 15.22 1.89 -24.27
N ILE A 226 15.10 1.12 -23.18
CA ILE A 226 14.54 1.65 -21.92
C ILE A 226 15.46 2.70 -21.31
N ILE A 227 16.78 2.45 -21.28
CA ILE A 227 17.76 3.43 -20.79
C ILE A 227 17.75 4.69 -21.67
N ALA A 228 17.72 4.54 -23.00
CA ALA A 228 17.63 5.68 -23.91
C ALA A 228 16.36 6.51 -23.65
N ARG A 229 15.20 5.86 -23.46
CA ARG A 229 13.95 6.55 -23.16
C ARG A 229 13.99 7.28 -21.82
N THR A 230 14.55 6.68 -20.77
CA THR A 230 14.70 7.35 -19.46
C THR A 230 15.65 8.56 -19.54
N LYS A 231 16.74 8.47 -20.33
CA LYS A 231 17.62 9.60 -20.61
C LYS A 231 16.90 10.73 -21.33
N ILE A 232 16.08 10.43 -22.34
CA ILE A 232 15.28 11.44 -23.06
C ILE A 232 14.35 12.18 -22.09
N LEU A 233 13.62 11.46 -21.24
CA LEU A 233 12.71 12.06 -20.26
C LEU A 233 13.43 13.03 -19.32
N ALA A 234 14.64 12.68 -18.90
CA ALA A 234 15.45 13.47 -17.99
C ALA A 234 16.41 14.46 -18.67
N GLN A 235 16.32 14.63 -20.00
CA GLN A 235 17.20 15.50 -20.80
C GLN A 235 18.70 15.17 -20.64
N LEU A 236 19.02 13.89 -20.49
CA LEU A 236 20.39 13.38 -20.36
C LEU A 236 20.99 13.03 -21.72
N ARG A 237 22.32 12.96 -21.78
CA ARG A 237 23.06 12.59 -22.99
C ARG A 237 22.88 11.10 -23.31
N ILE A 238 22.20 10.82 -24.41
CA ILE A 238 21.86 9.46 -24.86
C ILE A 238 23.13 8.68 -25.23
N ASP A 239 24.05 9.37 -25.91
CA ASP A 239 25.34 8.89 -26.42
C ASP A 239 26.39 8.61 -25.33
N GLU A 240 26.20 9.13 -24.12
CA GLU A 240 27.11 8.93 -23.00
C GLU A 240 26.75 7.67 -22.19
N HIS A 241 27.59 6.64 -22.28
CA HIS A 241 27.37 5.33 -21.64
C HIS A 241 28.35 5.01 -20.51
N MET A 242 29.47 5.73 -20.41
CA MET A 242 30.61 5.39 -19.56
C MET A 242 30.72 6.24 -18.30
N ARG A 243 29.92 7.32 -18.21
CA ARG A 243 29.86 8.19 -17.03
C ARG A 243 28.51 8.11 -16.33
N PRO A 244 28.48 8.20 -14.99
CA PRO A 244 27.23 8.41 -14.26
C PRO A 244 26.52 9.68 -14.74
N GLN A 245 25.20 9.63 -14.80
CA GLN A 245 24.36 10.77 -15.15
C GLN A 245 23.17 10.86 -14.20
N ASP A 246 22.90 12.05 -13.66
CA ASP A 246 21.78 12.33 -12.80
C ASP A 246 20.86 13.37 -13.44
N GLY A 247 19.56 13.14 -13.33
CA GLY A 247 18.55 14.04 -13.91
C GLY A 247 17.26 14.02 -13.10
N ARG A 248 16.31 14.86 -13.52
CA ARG A 248 14.96 14.92 -12.97
C ARG A 248 13.97 15.12 -14.09
N PHE A 249 12.78 14.58 -13.94
CA PHE A 249 11.67 14.81 -14.85
C PHE A 249 10.35 14.70 -14.11
N SER A 250 9.30 15.31 -14.66
CA SER A 250 7.94 15.14 -14.16
C SER A 250 7.21 14.12 -15.02
N PHE A 251 6.61 13.12 -14.38
CA PHE A 251 5.73 12.16 -15.02
C PHE A 251 4.29 12.63 -14.84
N ASN A 252 3.55 12.76 -15.94
CA ASN A 252 2.15 13.19 -15.95
C ASN A 252 1.37 12.37 -16.97
N GLU A 253 0.83 11.22 -16.55
CA GLU A 253 0.16 10.26 -17.41
C GLU A 253 -0.96 9.55 -16.65
N SER A 254 -2.09 9.26 -17.30
CA SER A 254 -3.21 8.52 -16.70
C SER A 254 -3.71 9.08 -15.36
N GLY A 255 -3.62 10.40 -15.16
CA GLY A 255 -4.01 11.08 -13.91
C GLY A 255 -2.96 11.02 -12.80
N TYR A 256 -1.81 10.36 -13.01
CA TYR A 256 -0.71 10.34 -12.06
C TYR A 256 0.28 11.45 -12.37
N LYS A 257 0.51 12.33 -11.39
CA LYS A 257 1.53 13.39 -11.45
C LYS A 257 2.57 13.17 -10.36
N VAL A 258 3.80 12.88 -10.74
CA VAL A 258 4.91 12.67 -9.79
C VAL A 258 6.20 13.25 -10.33
N ALA A 259 7.00 13.87 -9.45
CA ALA A 259 8.36 14.26 -9.79
C ALA A 259 9.31 13.08 -9.59
N ILE A 260 10.15 12.78 -10.58
CA ILE A 260 11.05 11.64 -10.54
C ILE A 260 12.49 12.13 -10.60
N ARG A 261 13.33 11.63 -9.69
CA ARG A 261 14.79 11.77 -9.78
C ARG A 261 15.38 10.52 -10.40
N LEU A 262 16.13 10.69 -11.47
CA LEU A 262 16.81 9.62 -12.20
C LEU A 262 18.31 9.66 -11.89
N SER A 263 18.89 8.50 -11.65
CA SER A 263 20.34 8.29 -11.60
C SER A 263 20.70 7.08 -12.45
N ILE A 264 21.65 7.25 -13.37
CA ILE A 264 22.14 6.20 -14.25
C ILE A 264 23.62 5.98 -13.98
N ILE A 265 24.01 4.73 -13.70
CA ILE A 265 25.39 4.36 -13.41
C ILE A 265 25.82 3.22 -14.36
N PRO A 266 27.00 3.31 -15.02
CA PRO A 266 27.57 2.20 -15.79
C PRO A 266 27.91 1.02 -14.88
N THR A 267 27.59 -0.20 -15.31
CA THR A 267 27.90 -1.45 -14.61
C THR A 267 28.49 -2.47 -15.59
N LEU A 268 28.97 -3.61 -15.08
CA LEU A 268 29.55 -4.69 -15.89
C LEU A 268 28.63 -5.13 -17.05
N HIS A 269 27.32 -5.19 -16.80
CA HIS A 269 26.33 -5.69 -17.76
C HIS A 269 25.54 -4.58 -18.46
N GLY A 270 26.01 -3.33 -18.41
CA GLY A 270 25.33 -2.18 -19.02
C GLY A 270 24.93 -1.12 -17.99
N GLN A 271 24.07 -0.17 -18.37
CA GLN A 271 23.72 0.93 -17.48
C GLN A 271 22.59 0.51 -16.52
N LYS A 272 22.79 0.72 -15.22
CA LYS A 272 21.75 0.59 -14.19
C LYS A 272 21.07 1.93 -14.01
N ALA A 273 19.73 1.95 -14.00
CA ALA A 273 18.94 3.13 -13.67
C ALA A 273 18.25 2.98 -12.31
N SER A 274 18.27 4.05 -11.52
CA SER A 274 17.50 4.19 -10.28
C SER A 274 16.60 5.41 -10.41
N LEU A 275 15.30 5.19 -10.25
CA LEU A 275 14.27 6.21 -10.33
C LEU A 275 13.65 6.36 -8.94
N ARG A 276 13.75 7.54 -8.35
CA ARG A 276 13.09 7.86 -7.09
C ARG A 276 11.84 8.65 -7.35
N PHE A 277 10.70 8.12 -6.90
CA PHE A 277 9.44 8.84 -6.89
C PHE A 277 9.48 9.85 -5.74
N LEU A 278 9.31 11.12 -6.07
CA LEU A 278 9.24 12.20 -5.09
C LEU A 278 7.79 12.57 -4.89
N ASP A 279 7.38 12.55 -3.63
CA ASP A 279 6.04 12.95 -3.25
C ASP A 279 5.84 14.44 -3.61
N THR A 280 4.87 14.70 -4.50
CA THR A 280 4.55 16.05 -4.96
C THR A 280 3.63 16.80 -3.99
N ASP A 281 3.03 16.08 -3.03
CA ASP A 281 2.11 16.61 -2.03
C ASP A 281 2.83 17.24 -0.83
N ASN A 282 3.72 18.21 -1.09
CA ASN A 282 4.33 19.04 -0.05
C ASN A 282 3.50 20.28 0.32
N GLU A 283 2.25 20.38 -0.16
CA GLU A 283 1.40 21.56 0.05
C GLU A 283 0.86 21.70 1.49
N GLN A 284 0.93 20.67 2.35
CA GLN A 284 0.40 20.75 3.73
C GLN A 284 1.39 20.40 4.85
N LEU A 285 2.70 20.54 4.59
CA LEU A 285 3.70 20.46 5.65
C LEU A 285 3.65 21.72 6.51
N SER A 286 3.07 21.58 7.72
CA SER A 286 3.06 22.60 8.75
C SER A 286 3.67 22.02 10.03
N LEU A 287 4.19 22.88 10.91
CA LEU A 287 4.64 22.46 12.24
C LEU A 287 3.55 21.74 13.05
N ASN A 288 2.27 21.99 12.73
CA ASN A 288 1.13 21.37 13.40
C ASN A 288 0.89 19.92 12.97
N THR A 289 1.30 19.54 11.76
CA THR A 289 1.07 18.22 11.17
C THR A 289 2.23 17.24 11.35
N LEU A 290 3.38 17.69 11.88
CA LEU A 290 4.58 16.86 12.11
C LEU A 290 4.48 15.85 13.28
N GLY A 291 3.37 15.82 14.02
CA GLY A 291 3.22 14.93 15.18
C GLY A 291 4.05 15.33 16.41
N LEU A 292 4.57 16.56 16.45
CA LEU A 292 5.28 17.09 17.62
C LEU A 292 4.31 17.28 18.80
N ARG A 293 4.75 16.85 19.99
CA ARG A 293 4.07 17.21 21.25
C ARG A 293 3.97 18.74 21.36
N LYS A 294 2.87 19.23 21.93
CA LYS A 294 2.59 20.68 22.05
C LYS A 294 3.76 21.45 22.67
N SER A 295 4.34 20.95 23.76
CA SER A 295 5.50 21.54 24.44
C SER A 295 6.74 21.65 23.54
N ASN A 296 7.03 20.60 22.75
CA ASN A 296 8.19 20.59 21.85
C ASN A 296 7.98 21.56 20.69
N ARG A 297 6.76 21.65 20.17
CA ARG A 297 6.42 22.60 19.10
C ARG A 297 6.56 24.04 19.58
N GLU A 298 6.05 24.37 20.77
CA GLU A 298 6.17 25.72 21.35
C GLU A 298 7.64 26.11 21.61
N ALA A 299 8.44 25.19 22.14
CA ALA A 299 9.88 25.41 22.32
C ALA A 299 10.59 25.64 20.98
N LEU A 300 10.22 24.89 19.94
CA LEU A 300 10.81 25.00 18.60
C LEU A 300 10.44 26.34 17.94
N VAL A 301 9.16 26.74 17.97
CA VAL A 301 8.71 28.05 17.45
C VAL A 301 9.42 29.21 18.18
N LYS A 302 9.54 29.13 19.51
CA LYS A 302 10.27 30.14 20.29
C LYS A 302 11.75 30.22 19.89
N THR A 303 12.36 29.07 19.60
CA THR A 303 13.77 28.99 19.15
C THR A 303 13.94 29.57 17.74
N LEU A 304 12.98 29.34 16.83
CA LEU A 304 12.99 29.91 15.48
C LEU A 304 12.82 31.44 15.48
N GLY A 305 12.17 32.01 16.50
CA GLY A 305 12.03 33.46 16.66
C GLY A 305 13.29 34.19 17.13
N LEU A 306 14.39 33.47 17.40
CA LEU A 306 15.67 34.09 17.76
C LEU A 306 16.35 34.70 16.53
N SER A 307 16.98 35.86 16.69
CA SER A 307 17.65 36.58 15.60
C SER A 307 18.89 35.89 15.03
N SER A 308 19.46 34.93 15.77
CA SER A 308 20.64 34.16 15.36
C SER A 308 20.76 32.88 16.16
N GLY A 309 21.21 31.80 15.52
CA GLY A 309 21.44 30.51 16.16
C GLY A 309 21.59 29.39 15.14
N MET A 310 21.84 28.17 15.62
CA MET A 310 21.93 26.97 14.78
C MET A 310 20.92 25.93 15.26
N VAL A 311 20.11 25.42 14.33
CA VAL A 311 19.17 24.32 14.57
C VAL A 311 19.65 23.09 13.80
N ILE A 312 19.90 21.98 14.51
CA ILE A 312 20.39 20.73 13.92
C ILE A 312 19.28 19.68 13.98
N VAL A 313 18.85 19.20 12.81
CA VAL A 313 17.89 18.09 12.69
C VAL A 313 18.65 16.83 12.29
N THR A 314 18.76 15.87 13.21
CA THR A 314 19.51 14.63 13.03
C THR A 314 18.63 13.39 13.11
N GLY A 315 19.10 12.28 12.55
CA GLY A 315 18.38 11.01 12.45
C GLY A 315 18.82 10.16 11.24
N PRO A 316 18.48 8.87 11.18
CA PRO A 316 18.83 7.96 10.08
C PRO A 316 18.09 8.30 8.77
N THR A 317 18.51 7.71 7.64
CA THR A 317 17.83 7.90 6.35
C THR A 317 16.34 7.53 6.45
N GLY A 318 15.46 8.37 5.89
CA GLY A 318 14.01 8.15 5.95
C GLY A 318 13.31 8.65 7.23
N SER A 319 14.03 9.16 8.23
CA SER A 319 13.44 9.60 9.51
C SER A 319 12.68 10.96 9.46
N GLY A 320 12.30 11.45 8.28
CA GLY A 320 11.57 12.71 8.13
C GLY A 320 12.38 14.00 8.33
N LYS A 321 13.72 13.97 8.36
CA LYS A 321 14.56 15.19 8.57
C LYS A 321 14.24 16.32 7.58
N THR A 322 14.19 15.98 6.29
CA THR A 322 13.91 16.95 5.23
C THR A 322 12.51 17.53 5.40
N THR A 323 11.52 16.69 5.67
CA THR A 323 10.14 17.08 5.96
C THR A 323 10.07 18.07 7.13
N THR A 324 10.76 17.78 8.23
CA THR A 324 10.84 18.67 9.39
C THR A 324 11.47 20.01 9.03
N LEU A 325 12.59 20.02 8.30
CA LEU A 325 13.24 21.26 7.87
C LEU A 325 12.35 22.11 6.95
N TYR A 326 11.64 21.49 6.01
CA TYR A 326 10.71 22.20 5.13
C TYR A 326 9.57 22.87 5.91
N SER A 327 9.02 22.19 6.94
CA SER A 327 8.01 22.78 7.82
C SER A 327 8.55 23.94 8.66
N LEU A 328 9.82 23.90 9.07
CA LEU A 328 10.45 24.96 9.85
C LEU A 328 10.68 26.23 9.04
N VAL A 329 11.03 26.11 7.76
CA VAL A 329 11.21 27.27 6.86
C VAL A 329 9.88 27.97 6.57
N LYS A 330 8.77 27.24 6.59
CA LYS A 330 7.42 27.78 6.38
C LYS A 330 6.76 28.35 7.64
N ALA A 331 7.35 28.15 8.82
CA ALA A 331 6.77 28.48 10.13
C ALA A 331 6.96 29.94 10.52
#